data_AF-A0A0M8SXI1-F1
#
_entry.id   AF-A0A0M8SXI1-F1
#
_cell.length_a   1.000
_cell.length_b   1.000
_cell.length_c   1.000
_cell.angle_alpha   90.00
_cell.angle_beta   90.00
_cell.angle_gamma   90.00
#
_symmetry.space_group_name_H-M   'P 1'
#
loop_
_entity.id
_entity.type
_entity.pdbx_description
1 polymer ?
#
loop_
_entity_poly.entity_id
_entity_poly.type
_entity_poly.pdbx_seq_one_letter_code
_entity_poly.pdbx_strand_id
1 'polypeptide(L)'
;MLWTFGRDRVAQWRQLPESTRPELRLLIEELRHLKQTSGLSLAGLATRTAYSKSAWHRYLNGDNFPPRDAVDAFGALGGAEHHARLLELWDRSVRPPEPTAPSQPEPALPEDPPARRPHRRT
;
A
#
# COMPACT_ATOMS: atom_id res chain seq x y z
N MET A 1 -12.18 -3.95 -22.13
CA MET A 1 -12.90 -2.70 -21.82
C MET A 1 -14.15 -3.13 -21.08
N LEU A 2 -14.20 -3.20 -19.76
CA LEU A 2 -14.23 -2.12 -18.77
C LEU A 2 -13.78 -2.75 -17.45
N TRP A 3 -12.73 -2.24 -16.81
CA TRP A 3 -12.56 -2.50 -15.38
C TRP A 3 -13.60 -1.64 -14.67
N THR A 4 -14.67 -2.28 -14.21
CA THR A 4 -15.78 -1.66 -13.50
C THR A 4 -15.29 -0.95 -12.24
N PHE A 5 -15.22 0.37 -12.35
CA PHE A 5 -15.05 1.29 -11.24
C PHE A 5 -16.40 1.35 -10.50
N GLY A 6 -16.59 0.49 -9.50
CA GLY A 6 -17.81 0.53 -8.68
C GLY A 6 -18.05 -0.77 -7.93
N ARG A 7 -18.01 -0.67 -6.58
CA ARG A 7 -18.32 -1.71 -5.57
C ARG A 7 -17.24 -2.77 -5.33
N ASP A 8 -16.07 -2.35 -4.89
CA ASP A 8 -15.15 -3.23 -4.13
C ASP A 8 -15.46 -3.15 -2.62
N ARG A 9 -16.75 -3.34 -2.25
CA ARG A 9 -17.18 -3.31 -0.83
C ARG A 9 -16.66 -4.52 -0.04
N VAL A 10 -16.12 -5.53 -0.71
CA VAL A 10 -15.42 -6.66 -0.09
C VAL A 10 -14.25 -6.99 -1.01
N ALA A 11 -13.08 -6.41 -0.75
CA ALA A 11 -11.87 -6.85 -1.43
C ALA A 11 -11.58 -8.28 -0.99
N GLN A 12 -11.50 -9.21 -1.93
CA GLN A 12 -11.03 -10.58 -1.69
C GLN A 12 -9.52 -10.56 -1.42
N TRP A 13 -9.14 -10.13 -0.22
CA TRP A 13 -7.73 -10.08 0.15
C TRP A 13 -7.14 -11.48 0.22
N ARG A 14 -5.90 -11.62 -0.25
CA ARG A 14 -5.17 -12.89 -0.15
C ARG A 14 -4.90 -13.21 1.32
N GLN A 15 -4.94 -14.50 1.66
CA GLN A 15 -4.49 -14.96 2.97
C GLN A 15 -3.02 -14.60 3.16
N LEU A 16 -2.68 -14.06 4.33
CA LEU A 16 -1.30 -13.71 4.65
C LEU A 16 -0.49 -15.00 4.86
N PRO A 17 0.74 -15.08 4.34
CA PRO A 17 1.56 -16.26 4.53
C PRO A 17 1.80 -16.51 6.02
N GLU A 18 1.77 -17.77 6.45
CA GLU A 18 1.92 -18.14 7.87
C GLU A 18 3.28 -17.75 8.45
N SER A 19 4.30 -17.56 7.59
CA SER A 19 5.62 -17.04 7.94
C SER A 19 5.66 -15.53 8.21
N THR A 20 4.53 -14.82 8.05
CA THR A 20 4.43 -13.39 8.36
C THR A 20 4.47 -13.17 9.87
N ARG A 21 5.29 -12.22 10.33
CA ARG A 21 5.33 -11.82 11.75
C ARG A 21 3.93 -11.42 12.25
N PRO A 22 3.55 -11.76 13.49
CA PRO A 22 2.22 -11.48 14.01
C PRO A 22 1.90 -9.97 14.05
N GLU A 23 2.89 -9.13 14.34
CA GLU A 23 2.74 -7.65 14.33
C GLU A 23 2.40 -7.15 12.92
N LEU A 24 3.11 -7.65 11.90
CA LEU A 24 2.87 -7.31 10.51
C LEU A 24 1.51 -7.81 10.05
N ARG A 25 1.10 -8.99 10.52
CA ARG A 25 -0.24 -9.52 10.23
C ARG A 25 -1.32 -8.60 10.77
N LEU A 26 -1.21 -8.18 12.03
CA LEU A 26 -2.13 -7.23 12.67
C LEU A 26 -2.15 -5.88 11.94
N LEU A 27 -0.98 -5.35 11.56
CA LEU A 27 -0.88 -4.12 10.78
C LEU A 27 -1.67 -4.22 9.47
N ILE A 28 -1.48 -5.30 8.71
CA ILE A 28 -2.17 -5.48 7.43
C ILE A 28 -3.68 -5.68 7.63
N GLU A 29 -4.09 -6.40 8.67
CA GLU A 29 -5.50 -6.58 9.03
C GLU A 29 -6.17 -5.23 9.38
N GLU A 30 -5.51 -4.37 10.14
CA GLU A 30 -5.99 -3.02 10.46
C GLU A 30 -6.06 -2.11 9.22
N LEU A 31 -5.07 -2.17 8.33
CA LEU A 31 -5.12 -1.44 7.05
C LEU A 31 -6.30 -1.91 6.18
N ARG A 32 -6.56 -3.22 6.13
CA ARG A 32 -7.72 -3.79 5.42
C ARG A 32 -9.04 -3.34 6.04
N HIS A 33 -9.12 -3.30 7.37
CA HIS A 33 -10.29 -2.82 8.10
C HIS A 33 -10.54 -1.33 7.83
N LEU A 34 -9.50 -0.51 7.86
CA LEU A 34 -9.60 0.91 7.51
C LEU A 34 -10.04 1.11 6.05
N LYS A 35 -9.57 0.30 5.10
CA LYS A 35 -10.04 0.33 3.70
C LYS A 35 -11.53 0.03 3.61
N GLN A 36 -11.99 -1.01 4.30
CA GLN A 36 -13.39 -1.41 4.28
C GLN A 36 -14.31 -0.34 4.88
N THR A 37 -13.91 0.27 6.00
CA THR A 37 -14.69 1.31 6.70
C THR A 37 -14.64 2.68 6.02
N SER A 38 -13.53 3.04 5.38
CA SER A 38 -13.39 4.31 4.63
C SER A 38 -14.20 4.35 3.33
N GLY A 39 -14.66 3.19 2.82
CA GLY A 39 -15.39 3.09 1.55
C GLY A 39 -14.55 3.43 0.32
N LEU A 40 -13.22 3.57 0.48
CA LEU A 40 -12.31 3.90 -0.61
C LEU A 40 -12.03 2.67 -1.48
N SER A 41 -12.05 2.87 -2.79
CA SER A 41 -11.47 1.89 -3.73
C SER A 41 -9.93 2.01 -3.72
N LEU A 42 -9.22 0.98 -4.18
CA LEU A 42 -7.75 1.06 -4.32
C LEU A 42 -7.31 2.22 -5.22
N ALA A 43 -8.13 2.59 -6.21
CA ALA A 43 -7.85 3.74 -7.06
C ALA A 43 -8.11 5.07 -6.33
N GLY A 44 -9.15 5.15 -5.49
CA GLY A 44 -9.38 6.31 -4.63
C GLY A 44 -8.24 6.49 -3.61
N LEU A 45 -7.73 5.39 -3.06
CA LEU A 45 -6.56 5.40 -2.18
C LEU A 45 -5.31 5.85 -2.93
N ALA A 46 -5.07 5.33 -4.13
CA ALA A 46 -3.94 5.75 -4.96
C ALA A 46 -4.01 7.20 -5.44
N THR A 47 -5.21 7.77 -5.55
CA THR A 47 -5.39 9.19 -5.90
C THR A 47 -5.11 10.10 -4.71
N ARG A 48 -5.38 9.63 -3.49
CA ARG A 48 -5.23 10.39 -2.24
C ARG A 48 -3.85 10.22 -1.58
N THR A 49 -3.03 9.32 -2.09
CA THR A 49 -1.70 9.00 -1.56
C THR A 49 -0.68 9.01 -2.68
N ALA A 50 0.60 9.11 -2.36
CA ALA A 50 1.68 9.10 -3.36
C ALA A 50 1.99 7.69 -3.93
N TYR A 51 1.10 6.70 -3.72
CA TYR A 51 1.34 5.29 -4.05
C TYR A 51 0.33 4.77 -5.07
N SER A 52 0.81 3.94 -6.00
CA SER A 52 -0.05 3.37 -7.05
C SER A 52 -1.03 2.31 -6.53
N LYS A 53 -2.08 2.03 -7.32
CA LYS A 53 -3.04 0.95 -7.05
C LYS A 53 -2.33 -0.40 -6.82
N SER A 54 -1.30 -0.69 -7.60
CA SER A 54 -0.52 -1.93 -7.52
C SER A 54 0.33 -2.00 -6.25
N ALA A 55 0.91 -0.88 -5.81
CA ALA A 55 1.63 -0.81 -4.55
C ALA A 55 0.70 -1.11 -3.38
N TRP A 56 -0.47 -0.45 -3.33
CA TRP A 56 -1.50 -0.71 -2.33
C TRP A 56 -1.99 -2.16 -2.32
N HIS A 57 -2.18 -2.75 -3.50
CA HIS A 57 -2.55 -4.16 -3.60
C HIS A 57 -1.48 -5.09 -3.00
N ARG A 58 -0.20 -4.83 -3.28
CA ARG A 58 0.91 -5.63 -2.72
C ARG A 58 1.01 -5.48 -1.19
N TYR A 59 0.89 -4.26 -0.67
CA TYR A 59 0.93 -4.01 0.78
C TYR A 59 -0.23 -4.68 1.50
N LEU A 60 -1.46 -4.51 0.97
CA LEU A 60 -2.65 -5.08 1.58
C LEU A 60 -2.70 -6.60 1.44
N ASN A 61 -1.98 -7.21 0.50
CA ASN A 61 -1.84 -8.68 0.43
C ASN A 61 -0.67 -9.24 1.24
N GLY A 62 0.17 -8.40 1.84
CA GLY A 62 1.38 -8.82 2.54
C GLY A 62 2.51 -9.29 1.62
N ASP A 63 2.42 -8.99 0.31
CA ASP A 63 3.51 -9.27 -0.64
C ASP A 63 4.70 -8.32 -0.44
N ASN A 64 4.47 -7.18 0.21
CA ASN A 64 5.52 -6.23 0.57
C ASN A 64 5.16 -5.52 1.89
N PHE A 65 6.18 -5.20 2.70
CA PHE A 65 6.00 -4.42 3.91
C PHE A 65 5.63 -2.97 3.53
N PRO A 66 4.53 -2.41 4.07
CA PRO A 66 4.17 -1.03 3.78
C PRO A 66 5.20 -0.07 4.38
N PRO A 67 5.72 0.91 3.60
CA PRO A 67 6.60 1.94 4.15
C PRO A 67 5.82 2.83 5.13
N ARG A 68 6.54 3.45 6.07
CA ARG A 68 5.93 4.30 7.11
C ARG A 68 5.06 5.39 6.50
N ASP A 69 5.54 6.05 5.45
CA ASP A 69 4.81 7.14 4.78
C ASP A 69 3.49 6.67 4.15
N ALA A 70 3.41 5.41 3.69
CA ALA A 70 2.14 4.85 3.21
C ALA A 70 1.15 4.66 4.36
N VAL A 71 1.62 4.11 5.49
CA VAL A 71 0.79 3.91 6.69
C VAL A 71 0.34 5.24 7.27
N ASP A 72 1.22 6.23 7.30
CA ASP A 72 0.94 7.59 7.76
C ASP A 72 -0.13 8.27 6.88
N ALA A 73 0.10 8.30 5.56
CA ALA A 73 -0.81 8.93 4.61
C ALA A 73 -2.21 8.29 4.63
N PHE A 74 -2.31 6.97 4.82
CA PHE A 74 -3.60 6.31 4.92
C PHE A 74 -4.25 6.45 6.29
N GLY A 75 -3.46 6.36 7.37
CA GLY A 75 -3.93 6.59 8.73
C GLY A 75 -4.53 7.97 8.91
N ALA A 76 -3.91 9.00 8.35
CA ALA A 76 -4.43 10.37 8.36
C ALA A 76 -5.84 10.49 7.73
N LEU A 77 -6.20 9.62 6.78
CA LEU A 77 -7.55 9.57 6.18
C LEU A 77 -8.59 8.89 7.10
N GLY A 78 -8.14 8.08 8.05
CA GLY A 78 -8.97 7.29 8.98
C GLY A 78 -9.26 7.97 10.32
N GLY A 79 -8.73 9.17 10.54
CA GLY A 79 -8.83 9.89 11.81
C GLY A 79 -7.71 9.56 12.80
N ALA A 80 -7.52 10.44 13.79
CA ALA A 80 -6.35 10.44 14.67
C ALA A 80 -6.16 9.14 15.48
N GLU A 81 -7.25 8.53 15.95
CA GLU A 81 -7.19 7.29 16.74
C GLU A 81 -6.67 6.11 15.91
N HIS A 82 -7.23 5.91 14.70
CA HIS A 82 -6.78 4.87 13.77
C HIS A 82 -5.35 5.13 13.30
N HIS A 83 -5.02 6.39 13.04
CA HIS A 83 -3.67 6.80 12.62
C HIS A 83 -2.62 6.44 13.67
N ALA A 84 -2.84 6.81 14.94
CA ALA A 84 -1.92 6.50 16.03
C ALA A 84 -1.71 4.99 16.19
N ARG A 85 -2.81 4.22 16.16
CA ARG A 85 -2.77 2.74 16.27
C ARG A 85 -1.98 2.10 15.12
N LEU A 86 -2.16 2.57 13.89
CA LEU A 86 -1.45 2.07 12.72
C LEU A 86 0.06 2.34 12.80
N LEU A 87 0.46 3.52 13.26
CA LEU A 87 1.87 3.86 13.45
C LEU A 87 2.54 3.05 14.55
N GLU A 88 1.82 2.77 15.65
CA GLU A 88 2.32 1.91 16.72
C GLU A 88 2.56 0.47 16.22
N LEU A 89 1.59 -0.09 15.48
CA LEU A 89 1.74 -1.42 14.87
C LEU A 89 2.88 -1.46 13.85
N TRP A 90 3.08 -0.37 13.09
CA TRP A 90 4.20 -0.25 12.17
C TRP A 90 5.54 -0.25 12.91
N ASP A 91 5.69 0.50 14.01
CA ASP A 91 6.93 0.52 14.82
C ASP A 91 7.29 -0.89 15.32
N ARG A 92 6.28 -1.60 15.86
CA ARG A 92 6.44 -2.98 16.31
C ARG A 92 6.82 -3.94 15.18
N SER A 93 6.36 -3.68 13.96
CA SER A 93 6.62 -4.53 12.79
C SER A 93 7.98 -4.25 12.15
N VAL A 94 8.42 -2.99 12.13
CA VAL A 94 9.71 -2.59 11.56
C VAL A 94 10.85 -3.00 12.47
N ARG A 95 10.68 -2.91 13.81
CA ARG A 95 11.73 -3.20 14.78
C ARG A 95 12.24 -4.64 14.58
N PRO A 96 13.46 -4.83 14.10
CA PRO A 96 14.15 -6.10 14.17
C PRO A 96 14.81 -6.22 15.57
N PRO A 97 15.21 -7.41 16.06
CA PRO A 97 16.41 -7.43 16.90
C PRO A 97 17.53 -6.77 16.08
N GLU A 98 18.16 -5.70 16.58
CA GLU A 98 19.08 -4.81 15.83
C GLU A 98 20.18 -5.52 14.97
N PRO A 99 20.91 -4.82 14.05
CA PRO A 99 20.46 -3.92 12.97
C PRO A 99 21.21 -4.18 11.64
N THR A 100 20.59 -3.99 10.46
CA THR A 100 21.33 -3.58 9.24
C THR A 100 20.43 -2.86 8.22
N ALA A 101 20.73 -1.56 8.03
CA ALA A 101 20.48 -0.67 6.89
C ALA A 101 19.04 -0.43 6.32
N PRO A 102 18.70 0.83 5.98
CA PRO A 102 17.34 1.25 5.58
C PRO A 102 17.04 0.95 4.10
N SER A 103 16.01 0.15 3.84
CA SER A 103 15.41 0.02 2.51
C SER A 103 14.47 1.20 2.24
N GLN A 104 15.02 2.26 1.65
CA GLN A 104 14.26 3.37 1.06
C GLN A 104 13.58 2.88 -0.23
N PRO A 105 12.24 2.96 -0.37
CA PRO A 105 11.61 2.79 -1.67
C PRO A 105 11.77 4.11 -2.45
N GLU A 106 12.59 4.06 -3.50
CA GLU A 106 12.75 5.13 -4.47
C GLU A 106 11.37 5.53 -5.06
N PRO A 107 10.98 6.82 -5.01
CA PRO A 107 9.78 7.28 -5.68
C PRO A 107 10.02 7.21 -7.19
N ALA A 108 9.45 6.18 -7.84
CA ALA A 108 9.37 6.13 -9.29
C ALA A 108 8.54 7.34 -9.77
N LEU A 109 9.25 8.34 -10.29
CA LEU A 109 8.73 9.43 -11.10
C LEU A 109 7.83 8.86 -12.23
N PRO A 110 6.84 9.63 -12.70
CA PRO A 110 5.88 9.16 -13.68
C PRO A 110 6.58 8.80 -15.00
N GLU A 111 6.63 7.51 -15.33
CA GLU A 111 7.00 7.07 -16.68
C GLU A 111 5.82 7.36 -17.62
N ASP A 112 5.75 8.60 -18.09
CA ASP A 112 4.97 8.97 -19.26
C ASP A 112 5.70 8.46 -20.53
N PRO A 113 5.03 7.71 -21.42
CA PRO A 113 5.68 7.05 -22.54
C PRO A 113 5.74 7.98 -23.76
N PRO A 114 6.91 8.29 -24.35
CA PRO A 114 6.90 8.79 -25.71
C PRO A 114 6.67 7.63 -26.67
N ALA A 115 5.48 7.68 -27.28
CA ALA A 115 5.07 6.90 -28.43
C ALA A 115 6.16 6.81 -29.52
N ARG A 116 6.17 5.66 -30.20
CA ARG A 116 6.88 5.38 -31.45
C ARG A 116 6.92 6.57 -32.42
N ARG A 117 8.08 6.82 -33.06
CA ARG A 117 8.18 7.10 -34.51
C ARG A 117 9.50 6.54 -35.10
N PRO A 118 9.52 6.20 -36.40
CA PRO A 118 10.47 5.25 -36.98
C PRO A 118 11.69 5.96 -37.57
N HIS A 119 12.89 5.41 -37.35
CA HIS A 119 14.06 5.81 -38.12
C HIS A 119 14.24 4.82 -39.27
N ARG A 120 13.69 5.23 -40.41
CA ARG A 120 13.97 4.67 -41.74
C ARG A 120 15.37 5.16 -42.15
N ARG A 121 16.20 4.23 -42.64
CA ARG A 121 17.26 4.44 -43.66
C ARG A 121 18.43 5.37 -43.29
N THR A 122 19.66 4.89 -43.39
CA THR A 122 20.51 4.97 -44.59
C THR A 122 21.60 3.91 -44.53
#